data_AF-A0AAW1VLU6-F1
#
_entry.id   AF-A0AAW1VLU6-F1
#
_cell.length_a   1.000
_cell.length_b   1.000
_cell.length_c   1.000
_cell.angle_alpha   90.00
_cell.angle_beta   90.00
_cell.angle_gamma   90.00
#
_symmetry.space_group_name_H-M   'P 1'
#
loop_
_entity.id
_entity.type
_entity.pdbx_description
1 polymer ?
#
loop_
_entity_poly.entity_id
_entity_poly.type
_entity_poly.pdbx_seq_one_letter_code
_entity_poly.pdbx_strand_id
1 'polypeptide(L)'
;MILFLRKPISPTHKGDTVYVNVYNEGAYGVTIHWHGVKQPRNPWFDGPEYITQCPIAPGTNFTYTVLLSSEEGTLFWHAHSDWTRATVHGAIVILPAEGTTYPFPQPDAEQTLIFASWYKEDVQTLMEEALKYGGLTVLSDSYAINGEPGDFYDCSNETTFRLKVDYGKNLSPTLSEYGTKHRPVLRHS
;
A
#
# COMPACT_ATOMS: atom_id res chain seq x y z
N MET A 1 -10.69 -2.80 -10.55
CA MET A 1 -11.32 -3.22 -9.27
C MET A 1 -11.52 -1.99 -8.40
N ILE A 2 -12.72 -1.83 -7.83
CA ILE A 2 -12.97 -0.78 -6.83
C ILE A 2 -13.07 -1.48 -5.47
N LEU A 3 -12.02 -1.35 -4.66
CA LEU A 3 -12.06 -1.75 -3.27
C LEU A 3 -12.36 -0.51 -2.44
N PHE A 4 -13.49 -0.50 -1.73
CA PHE A 4 -13.76 0.56 -0.78
C PHE A 4 -13.26 0.17 0.61
N LEU A 5 -12.16 0.78 1.03
CA LEU A 5 -12.06 1.17 2.43
C LEU A 5 -13.02 2.36 2.58
N ARG A 6 -14.18 2.14 3.21
CA ARG A 6 -15.22 3.19 3.36
C ARG A 6 -14.68 4.49 3.97
N LYS A 7 -13.56 4.41 4.68
CA LYS A 7 -12.74 5.54 5.11
C LYS A 7 -11.26 5.21 4.93
N PRO A 8 -10.40 6.18 4.55
CA PRO A 8 -8.96 6.05 4.72
C PRO A 8 -8.64 5.68 6.17
N ILE A 9 -7.58 4.91 6.37
CA ILE A 9 -7.09 4.59 7.71
C ILE A 9 -6.58 5.90 8.32
N SER A 10 -7.26 6.38 9.37
CA SER A 10 -6.77 7.52 10.14
C SER A 10 -5.47 7.15 10.85
N PRO A 11 -4.57 8.10 11.13
CA PRO A 11 -3.42 7.84 11.99
C PRO A 11 -3.87 7.18 13.30
N THR A 12 -3.13 6.17 13.73
CA THR A 12 -3.41 5.39 14.95
C THR A 12 -2.19 5.41 15.87
N HIS A 13 -2.34 5.07 17.13
CA HIS A 13 -1.24 5.04 18.09
C HIS A 13 -0.65 3.63 18.22
N LYS A 14 0.63 3.58 18.61
CA LYS A 14 1.29 2.33 19.02
C LYS A 14 0.48 1.63 20.10
N GLY A 15 0.20 0.34 19.88
CA GLY A 15 -0.58 -0.50 20.80
C GLY A 15 -2.08 -0.54 20.50
N ASP A 16 -2.56 0.25 19.55
CA ASP A 16 -3.98 0.26 19.17
C ASP A 16 -4.42 -1.06 18.52
N THR A 17 -5.72 -1.35 18.66
CA THR A 17 -6.40 -2.35 17.85
C THR A 17 -7.29 -1.66 16.84
N VAL A 18 -7.01 -1.88 15.56
CA VAL A 18 -7.73 -1.25 14.45
C VAL A 18 -8.63 -2.28 13.79
N TYR A 19 -9.92 -1.96 13.65
CA TYR A 19 -10.89 -2.79 12.94
C TYR A 19 -11.12 -2.22 11.55
N VAL A 20 -10.86 -3.01 10.51
CA VAL A 20 -11.02 -2.57 9.13
C VAL A 20 -12.01 -3.47 8.40
N ASN A 21 -13.16 -2.92 8.05
CA ASN A 21 -14.15 -3.63 7.26
C ASN A 21 -13.89 -3.40 5.76
N VAL A 22 -13.53 -4.47 5.07
CA VAL A 22 -13.19 -4.47 3.65
C VAL A 22 -14.39 -4.99 2.86
N TYR A 23 -14.94 -4.15 1.99
CA TYR A 23 -16.04 -4.49 1.09
C TYR A 23 -15.49 -4.70 -0.31
N ASN A 24 -15.57 -5.93 -0.83
CA ASN A 24 -15.12 -6.22 -2.18
C ASN A 24 -16.27 -5.99 -3.17
N GLU A 25 -16.32 -4.79 -3.74
CA GLU A 25 -17.22 -4.43 -4.85
C GLU A 25 -16.53 -4.60 -6.23
N GLY A 26 -15.36 -5.26 -6.25
CA GLY A 26 -14.62 -5.59 -7.45
C GLY A 26 -15.15 -6.81 -8.19
N ALA A 27 -14.47 -7.16 -9.29
CA ALA A 27 -14.83 -8.29 -10.15
C ALA A 27 -14.13 -9.62 -9.76
N TYR A 28 -13.09 -9.56 -8.95
CA TYR A 28 -12.26 -10.71 -8.57
C TYR A 28 -12.10 -10.79 -7.05
N GLY A 29 -11.73 -11.97 -6.56
CA GLY A 29 -11.38 -12.18 -5.16
C GLY A 29 -10.18 -11.33 -4.75
N VAL A 30 -10.18 -10.82 -3.51
CA VAL A 30 -9.08 -10.00 -2.99
C VAL A 30 -8.87 -10.25 -1.51
N THR A 31 -7.62 -10.12 -1.06
CA THR A 31 -7.23 -10.09 0.35
C THR A 31 -6.43 -8.84 0.64
N ILE A 32 -6.39 -8.38 1.90
CA ILE A 32 -5.59 -7.23 2.33
C ILE A 32 -4.59 -7.66 3.39
N HIS A 33 -3.34 -7.25 3.20
CA HIS A 33 -2.24 -7.46 4.13
C HIS A 33 -1.74 -6.15 4.75
N TRP A 34 -1.39 -6.23 6.03
CA TRP A 34 -0.93 -5.11 6.86
C TRP A 34 0.59 -5.18 6.97
N HIS A 35 1.27 -4.76 5.91
CA HIS A 35 2.71 -4.96 5.76
C HIS A 35 3.51 -4.34 6.92
N GLY A 36 4.29 -5.19 7.59
CA GLY A 36 5.12 -4.81 8.74
C GLY A 36 4.41 -4.84 10.09
N VAL A 37 3.08 -5.05 10.13
CA VAL A 37 2.36 -5.30 11.37
C VAL A 37 2.59 -6.75 11.78
N LYS A 38 3.06 -6.99 13.00
CA LYS A 38 3.46 -8.32 13.48
C LYS A 38 2.31 -9.31 13.69
N GLN A 39 1.09 -8.82 13.89
CA GLN A 39 -0.11 -9.62 14.16
C GLN A 39 0.13 -10.74 15.21
N PRO A 40 0.57 -10.41 16.45
CA PRO A 40 1.00 -11.40 17.42
C PRO A 40 -0.13 -12.38 17.77
N ARG A 41 0.08 -13.67 17.44
CA ARG A 41 -0.91 -14.76 17.60
C ARG A 41 -2.20 -14.53 16.83
N ASN A 42 -2.17 -13.71 15.79
CA ASN A 42 -3.35 -13.26 15.04
C ASN A 42 -3.23 -13.48 13.51
N PRO A 43 -2.80 -14.68 13.05
CA PRO A 43 -2.53 -14.91 11.63
C PRO A 43 -3.79 -14.81 10.75
N TRP A 44 -4.98 -15.00 11.33
CA TRP A 44 -6.27 -14.99 10.63
C TRP A 44 -6.60 -13.67 9.93
N PHE A 45 -5.94 -12.58 10.34
CA PHE A 45 -6.12 -11.24 9.79
C PHE A 45 -4.83 -10.72 9.15
N ASP A 46 -3.87 -11.60 8.84
CA ASP A 46 -2.62 -11.21 8.21
C ASP A 46 -2.82 -10.91 6.73
N GLY A 47 -3.61 -11.69 5.99
CA GLY A 47 -4.01 -11.35 4.62
C GLY A 47 -3.53 -12.26 3.49
N PRO A 48 -2.30 -12.81 3.48
CA PRO A 48 -1.78 -13.50 2.29
C PRO A 48 -2.70 -14.62 1.78
N GLU A 49 -3.14 -14.46 0.53
CA GLU A 49 -4.13 -15.35 -0.09
C GLU A 49 -3.62 -16.80 -0.16
N TYR A 50 -4.49 -17.74 0.21
CA TYR A 50 -4.22 -19.18 0.32
C TYR A 50 -3.13 -19.58 1.32
N ILE A 51 -2.58 -18.63 2.09
CA ILE A 51 -1.69 -18.90 3.22
C ILE A 51 -2.46 -18.78 4.54
N THR A 52 -3.12 -17.63 4.76
CA THR A 52 -3.83 -17.35 6.01
C THR A 52 -5.34 -17.27 5.84
N GLN A 53 -5.82 -16.99 4.61
CA GLN A 53 -7.24 -16.91 4.30
C GLN A 53 -7.53 -17.21 2.83
N CYS A 54 -8.77 -17.58 2.54
CA CYS A 54 -9.33 -17.51 1.19
C CYS A 54 -9.61 -16.03 0.81
N PRO A 55 -9.67 -15.71 -0.49
CA PRO A 55 -10.00 -14.36 -0.93
C PRO A 55 -11.41 -13.95 -0.53
N ILE A 56 -11.60 -12.66 -0.25
CA ILE A 56 -12.91 -12.04 -0.06
C ILE A 56 -13.57 -12.03 -1.43
N ALA A 57 -14.66 -12.80 -1.60
CA ALA A 57 -15.33 -12.94 -2.89
C ALA A 57 -15.99 -11.61 -3.33
N PRO A 58 -16.16 -11.39 -4.64
CA PRO A 58 -16.96 -10.27 -5.18
C PRO A 58 -18.34 -10.18 -4.51
N GLY A 59 -18.75 -8.96 -4.15
CA GLY A 59 -20.02 -8.67 -3.49
C GLY A 59 -20.06 -9.04 -1.99
N THR A 60 -18.96 -9.50 -1.41
CA THR A 60 -18.87 -9.86 0.01
C THR A 60 -17.97 -8.91 0.79
N ASN A 61 -17.87 -9.12 2.11
CA ASN A 61 -17.03 -8.31 2.98
C ASN A 61 -16.34 -9.17 4.03
N PHE A 62 -15.27 -8.63 4.60
CA PHE A 62 -14.54 -9.23 5.70
C PHE A 62 -13.98 -8.14 6.62
N THR A 63 -14.10 -8.34 7.92
CA THR A 63 -13.58 -7.41 8.92
C THR A 63 -12.26 -7.91 9.49
N TYR A 64 -11.19 -7.17 9.22
CA TYR A 64 -9.88 -7.41 9.78
C TYR A 64 -9.76 -6.82 11.19
N THR A 65 -9.11 -7.56 12.08
CA THR A 65 -8.61 -7.04 13.37
C THR A 65 -7.10 -6.89 13.27
N VAL A 66 -6.61 -5.65 13.24
CA VAL A 66 -5.19 -5.30 13.12
C VAL A 66 -4.66 -4.96 14.50
N LEU A 67 -3.77 -5.78 15.02
CA LEU A 67 -3.18 -5.60 16.35
C LEU A 67 -1.84 -4.88 16.23
N LEU A 68 -1.82 -3.57 16.49
CA LEU A 68 -0.57 -2.84 16.63
C LEU A 68 0.04 -3.16 17.99
N SER A 69 1.34 -3.42 18.00
CA SER A 69 2.08 -3.90 19.15
C SER A 69 3.23 -2.95 19.46
N SER A 70 4.42 -3.24 18.93
CA SER A 70 5.62 -2.44 19.10
C SER A 70 5.87 -1.44 17.97
N GLU A 71 5.09 -1.52 16.90
CA GLU A 71 5.21 -0.69 15.71
C GLU A 71 4.96 0.79 16.04
N GLU A 72 5.79 1.67 15.49
CA GLU A 72 5.72 3.13 15.61
C GLU A 72 6.43 3.70 14.37
N GLY A 73 5.85 4.71 13.73
CA GLY A 73 6.30 5.26 12.44
C GLY A 73 5.37 4.91 11.29
N THR A 74 5.94 4.69 10.10
CA THR A 74 5.16 4.47 8.87
C THR A 74 5.27 3.03 8.41
N LEU A 75 4.11 2.40 8.24
CA LEU A 75 3.92 1.12 7.57
C LEU A 75 2.99 1.31 6.38
N PHE A 76 2.56 0.22 5.76
CA PHE A 76 1.60 0.27 4.67
C PHE A 76 0.71 -0.97 4.65
N TRP A 77 -0.42 -0.87 3.98
CA TRP A 77 -1.27 -2.00 3.64
C TRP A 77 -1.34 -2.15 2.13
N HIS A 78 -1.55 -3.38 1.67
CA HIS A 78 -1.74 -3.64 0.25
C HIS A 78 -2.57 -4.90 0.04
N ALA A 79 -3.17 -5.02 -1.13
CA ALA A 79 -3.79 -6.27 -1.50
C ALA A 79 -2.76 -7.40 -1.56
N HIS A 80 -3.09 -8.60 -1.09
CA HIS A 80 -2.16 -9.73 -1.09
C HIS A 80 -2.68 -10.90 -1.92
N SER A 81 -3.33 -10.53 -3.03
CA SER A 81 -3.91 -11.39 -4.04
C SER A 81 -3.37 -10.99 -5.41
N ASP A 82 -2.66 -11.89 -6.09
CA ASP A 82 -2.14 -11.66 -7.43
C ASP A 82 -1.40 -10.31 -7.58
N TRP A 83 -1.63 -9.61 -8.70
CA TRP A 83 -1.05 -8.31 -9.02
C TRP A 83 -1.92 -7.12 -8.57
N THR A 84 -2.99 -7.38 -7.82
CA THR A 84 -3.97 -6.35 -7.41
C THR A 84 -3.36 -5.23 -6.57
N ARG A 85 -2.27 -5.50 -5.85
CA ARG A 85 -1.52 -4.48 -5.11
C ARG A 85 -0.95 -3.36 -5.97
N ALA A 86 -0.90 -3.50 -7.30
CA ALA A 86 -0.48 -2.41 -8.19
C ALA A 86 -1.35 -1.17 -8.05
N THR A 87 -2.63 -1.33 -7.70
CA THR A 87 -3.58 -0.21 -7.53
C THR A 87 -4.26 -0.21 -6.16
N VAL A 88 -4.19 -1.31 -5.41
CA VAL A 88 -4.84 -1.44 -4.10
C VAL A 88 -3.78 -1.50 -3.00
N HIS A 89 -3.43 -0.32 -2.50
CA HIS A 89 -2.46 -0.11 -1.43
C HIS A 89 -2.65 1.25 -0.76
N GLY A 90 -2.03 1.45 0.40
CA GLY A 90 -2.01 2.74 1.09
C GLY A 90 -1.11 2.70 2.33
N ALA A 91 -0.84 3.86 2.92
CA ALA A 91 -0.01 3.95 4.11
C ALA A 91 -0.78 3.63 5.41
N ILE A 92 -0.04 3.25 6.44
CA ILE A 92 -0.48 3.19 7.84
C ILE A 92 0.47 4.09 8.63
N VAL A 93 -0.04 5.16 9.22
CA VAL A 93 0.74 6.05 10.09
C VAL A 93 0.46 5.68 11.54
N ILE A 94 1.51 5.26 12.24
CA ILE A 94 1.46 4.82 13.64
C ILE A 94 2.21 5.82 14.50
N LEU A 95 1.46 6.66 15.20
CA LEU A 95 1.96 7.68 16.11
C LEU A 95 2.56 7.03 17.38
N PRO A 96 3.42 7.76 18.13
CA PRO A 96 3.89 7.32 19.43
C PRO A 96 2.73 6.95 20.34
N ALA A 97 2.94 6.05 21.31
CA ALA A 97 1.90 5.68 22.26
C ALA A 97 1.31 6.92 22.95
N GLU A 98 0.02 6.87 23.31
CA GLU A 98 -0.60 7.98 24.05
C GLU A 98 0.23 8.39 25.28
N GLY A 99 0.46 9.70 25.43
CA GLY A 99 1.29 10.23 26.52
C GLY A 99 2.81 10.15 26.29
N THR A 100 3.26 9.65 25.13
CA THR A 100 4.67 9.68 24.71
C THR A 100 4.87 10.62 23.51
N THR A 101 6.13 10.96 23.22
CA THR A 101 6.49 11.83 22.09
C THR A 101 7.51 11.15 21.19
N TYR A 102 7.65 11.66 19.96
CA TYR A 102 8.75 11.27 19.09
C TYR A 102 10.12 11.50 19.78
N PRO A 103 11.15 10.73 19.41
CA PRO A 103 12.52 10.95 19.89
C PRO A 103 13.20 12.17 19.25
N PHE A 104 12.47 12.96 18.47
CA PHE A 104 12.87 14.18 17.81
C PHE A 104 11.79 15.26 17.99
N PRO A 105 12.12 16.56 17.77
CA PRO A 105 11.14 17.64 17.85
C PRO A 105 9.93 17.34 16.95
N GLN A 106 8.72 17.50 17.50
CA GLN A 106 7.50 17.27 16.75
C GLN A 106 7.49 18.11 15.46
N PRO A 107 7.26 17.49 14.29
CA PRO A 107 7.22 18.23 13.03
C PRO A 107 6.00 19.16 12.99
N ASP A 108 6.11 20.25 12.24
CA ASP A 108 5.00 21.19 12.04
C ASP A 108 3.92 20.58 11.14
N ALA A 109 4.31 19.67 10.24
CA ALA A 109 3.44 18.91 9.37
C ALA A 109 4.08 17.57 8.98
N GLU A 110 3.24 16.60 8.65
CA GLU A 110 3.65 15.30 8.11
C GLU A 110 3.00 15.10 6.74
N GLN A 111 3.77 14.57 5.78
CA GLN A 111 3.27 14.25 4.44
C GLN A 111 3.65 12.83 4.06
N THR A 112 2.64 12.02 3.73
CA THR A 112 2.86 10.68 3.19
C THR A 112 3.16 10.74 1.69
N LEU A 113 4.22 10.05 1.30
CA LEU A 113 4.61 9.83 -0.09
C LEU A 113 4.57 8.33 -0.37
N ILE A 114 3.69 7.94 -1.27
CA ILE A 114 3.56 6.57 -1.77
C ILE A 114 4.22 6.53 -3.15
N PHE A 115 5.27 5.75 -3.30
CA PHE A 115 5.86 5.46 -4.59
C PHE A 115 5.20 4.21 -5.15
N ALA A 116 4.75 4.22 -6.40
CA ALA A 116 4.15 3.07 -7.06
C ALA A 116 4.57 2.95 -8.52
N SER A 117 4.33 1.78 -9.12
CA SER A 117 4.40 1.58 -10.57
C SER A 117 3.01 1.74 -11.16
N TRP A 118 2.90 2.39 -12.32
CA TRP A 118 1.65 2.58 -13.06
C TRP A 118 1.70 1.88 -14.42
N TYR A 119 0.58 1.26 -14.78
CA TYR A 119 0.40 0.52 -16.03
C TYR A 119 -0.80 1.10 -16.77
N LYS A 120 -0.69 1.27 -18.10
CA LYS A 120 -1.81 1.65 -18.96
C LYS A 120 -2.79 0.48 -19.14
N GLU A 121 -2.25 -0.72 -19.27
CA GLU A 121 -3.02 -1.95 -19.39
C GLU A 121 -3.53 -2.44 -18.03
N ASP A 122 -4.62 -3.21 -18.05
CA ASP A 122 -5.10 -3.87 -16.83
C ASP A 122 -4.06 -4.90 -16.34
N VAL A 123 -3.61 -4.72 -15.10
CA VAL A 123 -2.56 -5.53 -14.48
C VAL A 123 -2.92 -7.00 -14.34
N GLN A 124 -4.22 -7.34 -14.25
CA GLN A 124 -4.67 -8.73 -14.26
C GLN A 124 -4.54 -9.33 -15.64
N THR A 125 -4.95 -8.60 -16.68
CA THR A 125 -4.74 -9.04 -18.08
C THR A 125 -3.27 -9.32 -18.36
N LEU A 126 -2.37 -8.41 -17.96
CA LEU A 126 -0.92 -8.59 -18.12
C LEU A 126 -0.40 -9.86 -17.40
N MET A 127 -0.90 -10.12 -16.19
CA MET A 127 -0.52 -11.30 -15.42
C MET A 127 -1.07 -12.58 -16.05
N GLU A 128 -2.35 -12.60 -16.41
CA GLU A 128 -3.02 -13.76 -17.03
C GLU A 128 -2.34 -14.16 -18.34
N GLU A 129 -1.98 -13.19 -19.19
CA GLU A 129 -1.23 -13.44 -20.42
C GLU A 129 0.15 -14.04 -20.14
N ALA A 130 0.89 -13.46 -19.19
CA ALA A 130 2.22 -13.97 -18.83
C ALA A 130 2.15 -15.41 -18.29
N LEU A 131 1.17 -15.71 -17.44
CA LEU A 131 0.92 -17.06 -16.91
C LEU A 131 0.50 -18.04 -18.02
N LYS A 132 -0.35 -17.61 -18.95
CA LYS A 132 -0.85 -18.44 -20.05
C LYS A 132 0.24 -18.84 -21.03
N TYR A 133 1.13 -17.91 -21.38
CA TYR A 133 2.16 -18.14 -22.40
C TYR A 133 3.55 -18.45 -21.81
N GLY A 134 3.72 -18.39 -20.49
CA GLY A 134 5.01 -18.63 -19.81
C GLY A 134 6.05 -17.54 -20.09
N GLY A 135 5.60 -16.31 -20.36
CA GLY A 135 6.43 -15.17 -20.75
C GLY A 135 6.83 -14.26 -19.58
N LEU A 136 7.63 -13.24 -19.89
CA LEU A 136 7.85 -12.12 -18.97
C LEU A 136 6.68 -11.13 -19.08
N THR A 137 6.37 -10.47 -17.97
CA THR A 137 5.44 -9.32 -17.96
C THR A 137 6.13 -8.07 -18.52
N VAL A 138 5.33 -7.10 -18.95
CA VAL A 138 5.83 -5.79 -19.39
C VAL A 138 6.32 -4.95 -18.21
N LEU A 139 7.28 -4.06 -18.48
CA LEU A 139 7.63 -3.00 -17.54
C LEU A 139 6.46 -2.04 -17.36
N SER A 140 6.38 -1.40 -16.20
CA SER A 140 5.40 -0.34 -15.96
C SER A 140 5.65 0.85 -16.89
N ASP A 141 4.57 1.48 -17.36
CA ASP A 141 4.62 2.66 -18.22
C ASP A 141 5.21 3.88 -17.51
N SER A 142 5.00 3.98 -16.19
CA SER A 142 5.59 5.04 -15.37
C SER A 142 5.79 4.61 -13.92
N TYR A 143 6.59 5.39 -13.20
CA TYR A 143 6.54 5.43 -11.75
C TYR A 143 5.66 6.60 -11.32
N ALA A 144 5.00 6.45 -10.17
CA ALA A 144 4.07 7.42 -9.64
C ALA A 144 4.42 7.79 -8.20
N ILE A 145 4.19 9.05 -7.84
CA ILE A 145 4.22 9.53 -6.46
C ILE A 145 2.79 9.93 -6.09
N ASN A 146 2.22 9.30 -5.07
CA ASN A 146 0.83 9.46 -4.65
C ASN A 146 -0.17 9.25 -5.80
N GLY A 147 0.13 8.30 -6.71
CA GLY A 147 -0.71 7.96 -7.87
C GLY A 147 -0.44 8.81 -9.11
N GLU A 148 0.41 9.83 -9.03
CA GLU A 148 0.66 10.76 -10.13
C GLU A 148 2.03 10.50 -10.80
N PRO A 149 2.08 10.30 -12.13
CA PRO A 149 3.34 10.03 -12.85
C PRO A 149 4.35 11.19 -12.80
N GLY A 150 3.88 12.43 -12.67
CA GLY A 150 4.72 13.62 -12.57
C GLY A 150 4.95 14.35 -13.90
N ASP A 151 5.83 15.37 -13.88
CA ASP A 151 5.93 16.37 -14.95
C ASP A 151 6.49 15.86 -16.29
N PHE A 152 7.13 14.69 -16.32
CA PHE A 152 7.90 14.21 -17.47
C PHE A 152 7.24 13.10 -18.28
N TYR A 153 6.03 12.66 -17.88
CA TYR A 153 5.24 11.71 -18.65
C TYR A 153 4.16 12.44 -19.46
N ASP A 154 3.72 11.80 -20.55
CA ASP A 154 2.63 12.33 -21.36
C ASP A 154 1.34 12.45 -20.54
N CYS A 155 0.64 13.58 -20.68
CA CYS A 155 -0.67 13.84 -20.06
C CYS A 155 -0.69 13.88 -18.52
N SER A 156 0.42 14.13 -17.82
CA SER A 156 0.48 14.10 -16.34
C SER A 156 1.00 15.37 -15.65
N ASN A 157 1.50 16.37 -16.39
CA ASN A 157 2.07 17.59 -15.80
C ASN A 157 1.06 18.46 -15.01
N GLU A 158 -0.22 18.39 -15.36
CA GLU A 158 -1.30 19.14 -14.69
C GLU A 158 -1.67 18.53 -13.33
N THR A 159 -1.47 17.22 -13.17
CA THR A 159 -1.89 16.45 -11.99
C THR A 159 -0.74 16.12 -11.03
N THR A 160 0.52 16.41 -11.41
CA THR A 160 1.71 16.22 -10.56
C THR A 160 1.47 16.62 -9.12
N PHE A 161 1.76 15.70 -8.19
CA PHE A 161 1.70 15.97 -6.76
C PHE A 161 2.63 17.13 -6.39
N ARG A 162 2.08 18.17 -5.75
CA ARG A 162 2.83 19.34 -5.27
C ARG A 162 2.63 19.51 -3.78
N LEU A 163 3.74 19.61 -3.04
CA LEU A 163 3.73 19.90 -1.61
C LEU A 163 4.11 21.36 -1.38
N LYS A 164 3.20 22.13 -0.78
CA LYS A 164 3.51 23.49 -0.32
C LYS A 164 4.26 23.39 1.00
N VAL A 165 5.37 24.11 1.11
CA VAL A 165 6.17 24.18 2.33
C VAL A 165 6.35 25.64 2.73
N ASP A 166 6.25 25.89 4.03
CA ASP A 166 6.47 27.21 4.60
C ASP A 166 7.93 27.34 5.07
N TYR A 167 8.56 28.47 4.76
CA TYR A 167 9.93 28.73 5.16
C TYR A 167 10.09 28.69 6.69
N GLY A 168 11.11 27.97 7.17
CA GLY A 168 11.40 27.82 8.60
C GLY A 168 10.56 26.78 9.32
N LYS A 169 9.66 26.07 8.63
CA LYS A 169 8.88 24.95 9.17
C LYS A 169 9.57 23.61 8.92
N ASN A 170 9.50 22.71 9.89
CA ASN A 170 10.04 21.35 9.79
C ASN A 170 8.96 20.40 9.30
N LEU A 171 9.15 19.89 8.08
CA LEU A 171 8.31 18.85 7.48
C LEU A 171 8.96 17.47 7.70
N SER A 172 8.17 16.51 8.16
CA SER A 172 8.58 15.10 8.18
C SER A 172 7.92 14.35 7.01
N PRO A 173 8.68 13.91 5.98
CA PRO A 173 8.14 13.02 4.97
C PRO A 173 8.05 11.59 5.51
N THR A 174 6.87 10.98 5.38
CA THR A 174 6.65 9.55 5.64
C THR A 174 6.66 8.81 4.31
N LEU A 175 7.62 7.91 4.11
CA LEU A 175 7.84 7.22 2.84
C LEU A 175 7.23 5.82 2.89
N SER A 176 6.46 5.47 1.86
CA SER A 176 6.02 4.10 1.59
C SER A 176 6.40 3.75 0.15
N GLU A 177 7.23 2.72 -0.03
CA GLU A 177 7.68 2.28 -1.35
C GLU A 177 6.88 1.08 -1.85
N TYR A 178 6.38 1.18 -3.08
CA TYR A 178 5.81 0.10 -3.85
C TYR A 178 6.54 -0.01 -5.21
N GLY A 179 7.22 -1.12 -5.43
CA GLY A 179 7.80 -1.48 -6.72
C GLY A 179 7.57 -2.96 -7.03
N THR A 180 7.06 -3.30 -8.21
CA THR A 180 7.10 -4.65 -8.78
C THR A 180 8.51 -4.93 -9.30
N LYS A 181 9.48 -5.17 -8.39
CA LYS A 181 10.86 -5.50 -8.77
C LYS A 181 11.06 -7.02 -8.89
N HIS A 182 11.10 -7.53 -10.11
CA HIS A 182 11.70 -8.84 -10.46
C HIS A 182 12.59 -8.58 -11.69
N ARG A 183 13.90 -8.85 -11.76
CA ARG A 183 14.86 -9.68 -11.01
C ARG A 183 16.27 -9.09 -11.27
N PRO A 184 17.27 -9.18 -10.37
CA PRO A 184 18.66 -8.97 -10.76
C PRO A 184 19.13 -10.19 -11.57
N VAL A 185 19.55 -9.97 -12.81
CA VAL A 185 20.36 -10.95 -13.54
C VAL A 185 21.83 -10.58 -13.31
N LEU A 186 22.42 -11.16 -12.27
CA LEU A 186 23.86 -11.40 -12.25
C LEU A 186 24.05 -12.88 -12.63
N ARG A 187 24.37 -13.13 -13.90
CA ARG A 187 25.10 -14.34 -14.27
C ARG A 187 26.58 -14.03 -14.13
N HIS A 188 27.23 -14.69 -13.17
CA HIS A 188 28.66 -14.94 -13.24
C HIS A 188 28.84 -16.43 -13.53
N SER A 189 29.48 -16.68 -14.67
CA SER A 189 30.37 -17.79 -14.93
C SER A 189 31.55 -17.19 -15.68
#